data_AF-B6HMT1-F1
#
_entry.id   AF-B6HMT1-F1
#
_cell.length_a   1.000
_cell.length_b   1.000
_cell.length_c   1.000
_cell.angle_alpha   90.00
_cell.angle_beta   90.00
_cell.angle_gamma   90.00
#
_symmetry.space_group_name_H-M   'P 1'
#
loop_
_entity.id
_entity.type
_entity.pdbx_description
1 polymer ?
#
loop_
_entity_poly.entity_id
_entity_poly.type
_entity_poly.pdbx_seq_one_letter_code
_entity_poly.pdbx_strand_id
1 'polypeptide(L)'
;MPIHEKEFSTPPPHPPVGTPQNSPSALPWYSIAPGTKPITHTYIEEVCTLRGGLEDISLGKSWGMGAYAYREPGMEHGPYRATKDGCLQFVKVVPVKK
;
A
#
# COMPACT_ATOMS: atom_id res chain seq x y z
N MET A 1 13.36 8.17 -11.62
CA MET A 1 12.33 7.53 -12.45
C MET A 1 11.27 8.59 -12.75
N PRO A 2 10.90 8.84 -14.01
CA PRO A 2 9.85 9.80 -14.32
C PRO A 2 8.49 9.28 -13.82
N ILE A 3 7.82 10.09 -13.02
CA ILE A 3 6.47 9.81 -12.52
C ILE A 3 5.52 10.01 -13.71
N HIS A 4 4.84 8.95 -14.15
CA HIS A 4 3.78 9.05 -15.16
C HIS A 4 2.50 9.41 -14.43
N GLU A 5 2.09 10.68 -14.53
CA GLU A 5 0.81 11.14 -14.02
C GLU A 5 -0.33 10.47 -14.80
N LYS A 6 -1.29 9.89 -14.09
CA LYS A 6 -2.50 9.32 -14.66
C LYS A 6 -3.67 9.71 -13.79
N GLU A 7 -4.55 10.53 -14.35
CA GLU A 7 -5.79 10.92 -13.67
C GLU A 7 -6.79 9.76 -13.67
N PHE A 8 -7.49 9.59 -12.55
CA PHE A 8 -8.54 8.60 -12.39
C PHE A 8 -9.79 9.30 -11.85
N SER A 9 -10.86 9.39 -12.65
CA SER A 9 -12.16 9.90 -12.18
C SER A 9 -12.95 8.85 -11.39
N THR A 10 -12.54 7.58 -11.48
CA THR A 10 -13.07 6.44 -10.73
C THR A 10 -11.90 5.53 -10.32
N PRO A 11 -12.02 4.76 -9.21
CA PRO A 11 -10.96 3.83 -8.82
C PRO A 11 -10.60 2.88 -9.97
N PRO A 12 -9.30 2.57 -10.18
CA PRO A 12 -8.91 1.60 -11.20
C PRO A 12 -9.65 0.27 -10.97
N PRO A 13 -10.05 -0.47 -12.01
CA PRO A 13 -10.71 -1.76 -11.84
C PRO A 13 -9.74 -2.77 -11.20
N HIS A 14 -10.27 -3.68 -10.37
CA HIS A 14 -9.45 -4.74 -9.77
C HIS A 14 -8.91 -5.68 -10.85
N PRO A 15 -7.64 -6.11 -10.76
CA PRO A 15 -7.11 -7.11 -11.69
C PRO A 15 -7.84 -8.45 -11.50
N PRO A 16 -8.04 -9.24 -12.57
CA PRO A 16 -8.62 -10.58 -12.46
C PRO A 16 -7.85 -11.46 -11.48
N VAL A 17 -8.56 -12.36 -10.79
CA VAL A 17 -7.94 -13.37 -9.91
C VAL A 17 -6.90 -14.17 -10.71
N GLY A 18 -5.70 -14.32 -10.15
CA GLY A 18 -4.58 -15.00 -10.81
C GLY A 18 -3.67 -14.11 -11.66
N THR A 19 -3.94 -12.80 -11.74
CA THR A 19 -3.01 -11.85 -12.38
C THR A 19 -1.63 -11.90 -11.69
N PRO A 20 -0.52 -12.10 -12.43
CA PRO A 20 0.82 -12.11 -11.82
C PRO A 20 1.14 -10.77 -11.15
N GLN A 21 1.75 -10.82 -9.96
CA GLN A 21 2.07 -9.62 -9.15
C GLN A 21 2.90 -8.57 -9.91
N ASN A 22 3.79 -9.01 -10.81
CA ASN A 22 4.67 -8.13 -11.57
C ASN A 22 4.11 -7.74 -12.95
N SER A 23 2.85 -8.09 -13.26
CA SER A 23 2.24 -7.75 -14.55
C SER A 23 1.95 -6.25 -14.64
N PRO A 24 2.16 -5.59 -15.80
CA PRO A 24 1.67 -4.23 -16.04
C PRO A 24 0.16 -4.08 -15.82
N SER A 25 -0.61 -5.15 -16.02
CA SER A 25 -2.05 -5.18 -15.76
C SER A 25 -2.42 -5.27 -14.28
N ALA A 26 -1.46 -5.60 -13.41
CA ALA A 26 -1.65 -5.55 -11.97
C ALA A 26 -1.52 -4.11 -11.46
N LEU A 27 -0.71 -3.25 -12.09
CA LEU A 27 -0.55 -1.86 -11.65
C LEU A 27 -1.87 -1.07 -11.76
N PRO A 28 -2.19 -0.20 -10.77
CA PRO A 28 -1.41 0.14 -9.58
C PRO A 28 -1.72 -0.74 -8.35
N TRP A 29 -2.38 -1.89 -8.54
CA TRP A 29 -2.70 -2.82 -7.47
C TRP A 29 -1.49 -3.64 -7.07
N TYR A 30 -1.15 -3.57 -5.79
CA TYR A 30 -0.12 -4.40 -5.18
C TYR A 30 -0.78 -5.35 -4.21
N SER A 31 -0.46 -6.64 -4.33
CA SER A 31 -0.87 -7.60 -3.32
C SER A 31 -0.05 -7.37 -2.05
N ILE A 32 -0.71 -6.89 -1.00
CA ILE A 32 -0.20 -7.09 0.35
C ILE A 32 -0.52 -8.55 0.67
N ALA A 33 0.33 -9.46 0.21
CA ALA A 33 0.33 -10.82 0.73
C ALA A 33 0.34 -10.71 2.28
N PRO A 34 -0.35 -11.60 3.02
CA PRO A 34 -0.28 -11.57 4.47
C PRO A 34 1.19 -11.59 4.85
N GLY A 35 1.69 -10.43 5.28
CA GLY A 35 3.06 -10.32 5.70
C GLY A 35 3.18 -11.16 6.95
N THR A 36 4.19 -12.00 7.04
CA THR A 36 4.60 -12.58 8.33
C THR A 36 5.76 -11.79 8.93
N LYS A 37 6.28 -10.79 8.21
CA LYS A 37 7.44 -10.00 8.61
C LYS A 37 7.15 -8.48 8.50
N PRO A 38 7.70 -7.67 9.40
CA PRO A 38 7.68 -6.22 9.28
C PRO A 38 8.32 -5.75 7.97
N ILE A 39 7.84 -4.62 7.47
CA ILE A 39 8.34 -3.94 6.27
C ILE A 39 9.22 -2.77 6.71
N THR A 40 10.29 -2.52 5.96
CA THR A 40 11.13 -1.33 6.11
C THR A 40 11.62 -0.88 4.74
N HIS A 41 11.83 0.43 4.57
CA HIS A 41 12.26 1.03 3.30
C HIS A 41 13.22 2.21 3.53
N THR A 42 13.96 2.60 2.49
CA THR A 42 15.00 3.65 2.53
C THR A 42 14.51 5.03 2.07
N TYR A 43 13.21 5.18 1.83
CA TYR A 43 12.55 6.42 1.42
C TYR A 43 11.51 6.85 2.46
N ILE A 44 10.99 8.08 2.34
CA ILE A 44 9.81 8.51 3.08
C ILE A 44 8.57 7.99 2.36
N GLU A 45 7.64 7.42 3.10
CA GLU A 45 6.35 6.95 2.58
C GLU A 45 5.21 7.69 3.30
N GLU A 46 4.27 8.23 2.53
CA GLU A 46 3.00 8.74 3.02
C GLU A 46 1.87 7.93 2.41
N VAL A 47 0.95 7.45 3.25
CA VAL A 47 -0.15 6.58 2.82
C VAL A 47 -1.48 7.10 3.35
N CYS A 48 -2.50 7.15 2.50
CA CYS A 48 -3.88 7.37 2.89
C CYS A 48 -4.77 6.24 2.40
N THR A 49 -5.57 5.66 3.29
CA THR A 49 -6.48 4.56 2.95
C THR A 49 -7.77 5.11 2.36
N LEU A 50 -8.05 4.78 1.10
CA LEU A 50 -9.21 5.27 0.34
C LEU A 50 -10.39 4.31 0.38
N ARG A 51 -10.14 2.99 0.51
CA ARG A 51 -11.19 1.96 0.64
C ARG A 51 -10.64 0.72 1.35
N GLY A 52 -11.51 0.02 2.08
CA GLY A 52 -11.13 -1.19 2.81
C GLY A 52 -10.23 -0.87 4.00
N GLY A 53 -9.25 -1.71 4.28
CA GLY A 53 -8.33 -1.49 5.41
C GLY A 53 -7.21 -2.51 5.55
N LEU A 54 -6.30 -2.21 6.48
CA LEU A 54 -5.19 -3.09 6.89
C LEU A 54 -5.29 -3.38 8.38
N GLU A 55 -4.94 -4.60 8.76
CA GLU A 55 -4.71 -5.04 10.12
C GLU A 55 -3.21 -5.18 10.36
N ASP A 56 -2.67 -4.48 11.35
CA ASP A 56 -1.36 -4.77 11.90
C ASP A 56 -1.44 -6.02 12.75
N ILE A 57 -0.70 -7.04 12.34
CA ILE A 57 -0.60 -8.26 13.12
C ILE A 57 0.30 -8.04 14.35
N SER A 58 1.30 -7.16 14.27
CA SER A 58 2.20 -6.88 15.41
C SER A 58 1.51 -6.09 16.51
N LEU A 59 0.62 -5.16 16.14
CA LEU A 59 -0.09 -4.30 17.10
C LEU A 59 -1.48 -4.82 17.48
N GLY A 60 -2.02 -5.81 16.74
CA GLY A 60 -3.40 -6.26 16.89
C GLY A 60 -4.42 -5.15 16.63
N LYS A 61 -4.11 -4.24 15.69
CA LYS A 61 -4.90 -3.04 15.40
C LYS A 61 -5.28 -3.01 13.93
N SER A 62 -6.43 -2.40 13.63
CA SER A 62 -6.90 -2.23 12.26
C SER A 62 -7.09 -0.77 11.91
N TRP A 63 -6.77 -0.41 10.67
CA TRP A 63 -6.98 0.91 10.10
C TRP A 63 -7.82 0.80 8.83
N GLY A 64 -8.84 1.64 8.74
CA GLY A 64 -9.77 1.68 7.62
C GLY A 64 -9.66 2.98 6.82
N MET A 65 -10.72 3.27 6.08
CA MET A 65 -10.86 4.48 5.26
C MET A 65 -10.54 5.77 6.05
N GLY A 66 -9.77 6.67 5.43
CA GLY A 66 -9.33 7.93 6.04
C GLY A 66 -8.11 7.79 6.96
N ALA A 67 -7.66 6.57 7.28
CA ALA A 67 -6.42 6.40 8.03
C ALA A 67 -5.22 6.86 7.20
N TYR A 68 -4.34 7.62 7.85
CA TYR A 68 -3.12 8.17 7.30
C TYR A 68 -1.91 7.63 8.06
N ALA A 69 -0.82 7.35 7.33
CA ALA A 69 0.46 7.00 7.90
C ALA A 69 1.57 7.80 7.22
N TYR A 70 2.53 8.27 8.04
CA TYR A 70 3.78 8.87 7.60
C TYR A 70 4.91 7.99 8.14
N ARG A 71 5.81 7.53 7.27
CA ARG A 71 6.89 6.61 7.61
C ARG A 71 8.22 7.16 7.14
N GLU A 72 9.14 7.32 8.08
CA GLU A 72 10.52 7.69 7.80
C GLU A 72 11.33 6.50 7.27
N PRO A 73 12.47 6.74 6.60
CA PRO A 73 13.39 5.68 6.23
C PRO A 73 13.80 4.84 7.44
N GLY A 74 13.80 3.52 7.29
CA GLY A 74 14.17 2.58 8.34
C GLY A 74 13.05 2.24 9.32
N MET A 75 11.91 2.94 9.30
CA MET A 75 10.79 2.65 10.20
C MET A 75 10.18 1.28 9.89
N GLU A 76 10.25 0.36 10.86
CA GLU A 76 9.54 -0.92 10.79
C GLU A 76 8.04 -0.72 10.96
N HIS A 77 7.25 -1.41 10.14
CA HIS A 77 5.79 -1.32 10.18
C HIS A 77 5.12 -2.60 9.66
N GLY A 78 3.89 -2.86 10.14
CA GLY A 78 3.24 -4.16 9.93
C GLY A 78 3.91 -5.27 10.73
N PRO A 79 3.80 -6.55 10.31
CA PRO A 79 3.19 -7.00 9.07
C PRO A 79 1.71 -6.69 8.95
N TYR A 80 1.25 -6.48 7.72
CA TYR A 80 -0.14 -6.20 7.42
C TYR A 80 -0.88 -7.39 6.82
N ARG A 81 -2.15 -7.50 7.19
CA ARG A 81 -3.16 -8.30 6.50
C ARG A 81 -4.25 -7.36 5.98
N ALA A 82 -4.58 -7.47 4.70
CA ALA A 82 -5.74 -6.76 4.16
C ALA A 82 -7.03 -7.31 4.75
N THR A 83 -8.02 -6.45 4.97
CA THR A 83 -9.37 -6.91 5.36
C THR A 83 -10.02 -7.69 4.21
N LYS A 84 -11.16 -8.34 4.49
CA LYS A 84 -11.96 -9.06 3.48
C LYS A 84 -12.38 -8.20 2.28
N ASP A 85 -12.48 -6.89 2.48
CA ASP A 85 -12.87 -5.91 1.45
C ASP A 85 -11.67 -5.41 0.63
N GLY A 86 -10.47 -5.94 0.92
CA GLY A 86 -9.20 -5.49 0.37
C GLY A 86 -8.73 -4.17 1.00
N CYS A 87 -7.73 -3.56 0.38
CA CYS A 87 -7.28 -2.22 0.74
C CYS A 87 -6.85 -1.47 -0.52
N LEU A 88 -7.38 -0.26 -0.70
CA LEU A 88 -6.93 0.69 -1.71
C LEU A 88 -6.32 1.90 -0.98
N GLN A 89 -5.10 2.25 -1.33
CA GLN A 89 -4.38 3.35 -0.71
C GLN A 89 -3.81 4.28 -1.77
N PHE A 90 -3.80 5.59 -1.48
CA PHE A 90 -2.92 6.52 -2.15
C PHE A 90 -1.57 6.48 -1.45
N VAL A 91 -0.50 6.23 -2.20
CA VAL A 91 0.87 6.11 -1.67
C VAL A 91 1.75 7.13 -2.37
N LYS A 92 2.37 8.00 -1.57
CA LYS A 92 3.39 8.94 -2.03
C LYS A 92 4.73 8.52 -1.46
N VAL A 93 5.69 8.29 -2.36
CA VAL A 93 7.06 7.94 -2.02
C VAL A 93 7.96 9.12 -2.33
N VAL A 94 8.73 9.57 -1.34
CA VAL A 94 9.71 10.65 -1.49
C VAL A 94 11.12 10.09 -1.25
N PRO A 95 12.00 10.07 -2.27
CA PRO A 95 13.39 9.69 -2.08
C PRO A 95 14.09 10.62 -1.10
N VAL A 96 14.83 10.07 -0.14
CA VAL A 96 15.71 10.87 0.73
C VAL A 96 17.05 11.04 0.02
N LYS A 97 17.47 12.29 -0.20
CA LYS A 97 18.80 12.58 -0.74
C LYS A 97 19.83 12.16 0.32
N LYS A 98 20.83 11.39 -0.10
CA LYS A 98 22.03 11.16 0.70
C LYS A 98 22.89 12.42 0.72
#